data_AF-A0A7U8GR77-F1
#
_entry.id   AF-A0A7U8GR77-F1
#
_cell.length_a   1.000
_cell.length_b   1.000
_cell.length_c   1.000
_cell.angle_alpha   90.00
_cell.angle_beta   90.00
_cell.angle_gamma   90.00
#
_symmetry.space_group_name_H-M   'P 1'
#
loop_
_entity.id
_entity.type
_entity.pdbx_description
1 polymer ?
#
loop_
_entity_poly.entity_id
_entity_poly.type
_entity_poly.pdbx_seq_one_letter_code
_entity_poly.pdbx_strand_id
1 'polypeptide(L)'
;MRLFLLGKVMSEELLKYLVVGLLIIFAFTPVTLNAIKRRKENPPPMAANDRKLYRLWRSDPEAYQRQYGEMDKKYLEAQSQKGQDGEPD
;
A
#
# COMPACT_ATOMS: atom_id res chain seq x y z
N MET A 1 -24.89 -4.21 -47.64
CA MET A 1 -25.06 -2.94 -46.90
C MET A 1 -25.44 -3.13 -45.43
N ARG A 2 -26.43 -4.00 -45.08
CA ARG A 2 -26.82 -4.28 -43.68
C ARG A 2 -25.70 -4.81 -42.76
N LEU A 3 -24.82 -5.68 -43.27
CA LEU A 3 -23.73 -6.28 -42.46
C LEU A 3 -22.66 -5.25 -42.04
N PHE A 4 -22.37 -4.27 -42.91
CA PHE A 4 -21.42 -3.18 -42.63
C PHE A 4 -21.96 -2.20 -41.58
N LEU A 5 -23.27 -1.93 -41.61
CA LEU A 5 -23.94 -1.11 -40.60
C LEU A 5 -23.94 -1.79 -39.22
N LEU A 6 -24.14 -3.12 -39.16
CA LEU A 6 -24.08 -3.87 -37.90
C LEU A 6 -22.67 -3.85 -37.27
N GLY A 7 -21.62 -4.01 -38.08
CA GLY A 7 -20.24 -3.92 -37.62
C GLY A 7 -19.87 -2.53 -37.10
N LYS A 8 -20.39 -1.47 -37.73
CA LYS A 8 -20.20 -0.08 -37.28
C LYS A 8 -20.88 0.20 -35.94
N VAL A 9 -22.13 -0.25 -35.77
CA VAL A 9 -22.89 -0.09 -34.50
C VAL A 9 -22.23 -0.86 -33.37
N MET A 10 -21.82 -2.12 -33.59
CA MET A 10 -21.09 -2.90 -32.59
C MET A 10 -19.76 -2.25 -32.21
N SER A 11 -19.03 -1.67 -33.17
CA SER A 11 -17.80 -0.92 -32.89
C SER A 11 -18.04 0.34 -32.06
N GLU A 12 -19.16 1.05 -32.27
CA GLU A 12 -19.50 2.23 -31.47
C GLU A 12 -19.91 1.87 -30.04
N GLU A 13 -20.65 0.77 -29.86
CA GLU A 13 -20.96 0.24 -28.52
C GLU A 13 -19.70 -0.22 -27.80
N LEU A 14 -18.79 -0.90 -28.50
CA LEU A 14 -17.53 -1.37 -27.94
C LEU A 14 -16.61 -0.20 -27.55
N LEU A 15 -16.59 0.86 -28.35
CA LEU A 15 -15.91 2.12 -28.01
C LEU A 15 -16.52 2.77 -26.76
N LYS A 16 -17.85 2.82 -26.63
CA LYS A 16 -18.52 3.35 -25.43
C LYS A 16 -18.11 2.57 -24.19
N TYR A 17 -18.13 1.23 -24.25
CA TYR A 17 -17.71 0.41 -23.12
C TYR A 17 -16.22 0.56 -22.79
N LEU A 18 -15.35 0.68 -23.78
CA LEU A 18 -13.94 0.98 -23.57
C LEU A 18 -13.71 2.32 -22.87
N VAL A 19 -14.41 3.37 -23.31
CA VAL A 19 -14.32 4.71 -22.71
C VAL A 19 -14.81 4.68 -21.26
N VAL A 20 -15.96 4.04 -21.00
CA VAL A 20 -16.49 3.89 -19.63
C VAL A 20 -15.53 3.07 -18.77
N GLY A 21 -14.98 1.97 -19.29
CA GLY A 21 -14.00 1.13 -18.60
C GLY A 21 -12.75 1.91 -18.23
N LEU A 22 -12.20 2.71 -19.15
CA LEU A 22 -11.06 3.59 -18.88
C LEU A 22 -11.41 4.63 -17.81
N LEU A 23 -12.58 5.24 -17.87
CA LEU A 23 -13.03 6.23 -16.89
C LEU A 23 -13.10 5.62 -15.48
N ILE A 24 -13.65 4.41 -15.36
CA ILE A 24 -13.66 3.64 -14.11
C ILE A 24 -12.22 3.40 -13.63
N ILE A 25 -11.35 2.86 -14.48
CA ILE A 25 -9.94 2.60 -14.11
C ILE A 25 -9.28 3.88 -13.61
N PHE A 26 -9.39 5.00 -14.32
CA PHE A 26 -8.79 6.27 -13.92
C PHE A 26 -9.38 6.81 -12.62
N ALA A 27 -10.69 6.72 -12.41
CA ALA A 27 -11.35 7.15 -11.18
C ALA A 27 -10.87 6.36 -9.95
N PHE A 28 -10.65 5.06 -10.09
CA PHE A 28 -10.24 4.17 -9.00
C PHE A 28 -8.72 4.01 -8.86
N THR A 29 -7.92 4.41 -9.85
CA THR A 29 -6.45 4.37 -9.78
C THR A 29 -5.88 5.08 -8.55
N PRO A 30 -6.21 6.34 -8.23
CA PRO A 30 -5.62 7.02 -7.08
C PRO A 30 -6.00 6.35 -5.74
N VAL A 31 -7.23 5.83 -5.64
CA VAL A 31 -7.70 5.11 -4.46
C VAL A 31 -6.94 3.80 -4.28
N THR A 32 -6.79 3.04 -5.36
CA THR A 32 -6.06 1.76 -5.39
C THR A 32 -4.58 1.96 -5.03
N LEU A 33 -3.93 2.97 -5.62
CA LEU A 33 -2.53 3.27 -5.30
C LEU A 33 -2.34 3.71 -3.85
N ASN A 34 -3.23 4.55 -3.31
CA ASN A 34 -3.18 4.94 -1.89
C ASN A 34 -3.41 3.75 -0.96
N ALA A 35 -4.31 2.83 -1.30
CA ALA A 35 -4.53 1.61 -0.53
C ALA A 35 -3.31 0.67 -0.54
N ILE A 36 -2.67 0.50 -1.70
CA ILE A 36 -1.44 -0.29 -1.82
C ILE A 36 -0.30 0.36 -1.02
N LYS A 37 -0.14 1.69 -1.11
CA LYS A 37 0.86 2.43 -0.34
C LYS A 37 0.67 2.23 1.16
N ARG A 38 -0.56 2.30 1.66
CA ARG A 38 -0.91 2.03 3.06
C ARG A 38 -0.63 0.60 3.50
N ARG A 39 -0.74 -0.39 2.60
CA ARG A 39 -0.41 -1.79 2.90
C ARG A 39 1.09 -2.06 2.92
N LYS A 40 1.88 -1.27 2.18
CA LYS A 40 3.35 -1.37 2.15
C LYS A 40 4.03 -0.59 3.27
N GLU A 41 3.31 0.27 3.96
CA GLU A 41 3.80 0.96 5.15
C GLU A 41 4.04 -0.08 6.25
N ASN A 42 5.30 -0.44 6.45
CA ASN A 42 5.73 -1.31 7.55
C ASN A 42 6.05 -0.43 8.77
N PRO A 43 5.16 -0.36 9.79
CA PRO A 43 5.43 0.46 10.95
C PRO A 43 6.62 -0.11 11.74
N PRO A 44 7.44 0.75 12.36
CA PRO A 44 8.49 0.31 13.26
C PRO A 44 7.91 -0.44 14.48
N PRO A 45 8.70 -1.32 15.14
CA PRO A 45 8.19 -2.30 16.10
C PRO A 45 7.43 -1.67 17.28
N MET A 46 7.87 -0.54 17.82
CA MET A 46 7.11 0.16 18.87
C MET A 46 5.80 0.76 18.35
N ALA A 47 5.81 1.37 17.15
CA ALA A 47 4.59 1.86 16.50
C ALA A 47 3.62 0.75 16.11
N ALA A 48 4.10 -0.46 15.80
CA ALA A 48 3.26 -1.61 15.51
C ALA A 48 2.48 -2.10 16.75
N ASN A 49 3.08 -1.95 17.94
CA ASN A 49 2.54 -2.47 19.20
C ASN A 49 1.65 -1.47 19.96
N ASP A 50 1.78 -0.16 19.73
CA ASP A 50 0.97 0.87 20.40
C ASP A 50 0.26 1.81 19.41
N ARG A 51 -1.07 1.93 19.55
CA ARG A 51 -1.92 2.79 18.71
C ARG A 51 -1.58 4.29 18.80
N LYS A 52 -1.06 4.79 19.92
CA LYS A 52 -0.62 6.19 20.07
C LYS A 52 0.66 6.43 19.30
N LEU A 53 1.62 5.50 19.42
CA LEU A 53 2.88 5.55 18.68
C LEU A 53 2.65 5.36 17.18
N TYR A 54 1.75 4.47 16.78
CA TYR A 54 1.30 4.34 15.39
C TYR A 54 0.77 5.67 14.85
N ARG A 55 -0.07 6.35 15.62
CA ARG A 55 -0.62 7.65 15.21
C ARG A 55 0.46 8.71 15.08
N LEU A 56 1.37 8.79 16.06
CA LEU A 56 2.50 9.73 16.03
C LEU A 56 3.37 9.47 14.80
N TRP A 57 3.78 8.22 14.57
CA TRP A 57 4.55 7.82 13.39
C TRP A 57 3.83 8.14 12.08
N ARG A 58 2.51 7.94 12.03
CA ARG A 58 1.67 8.22 10.85
C ARG A 58 1.57 9.72 10.56
N SER A 59 1.47 10.56 11.59
CA SER A 59 1.30 12.02 11.46
C SER A 59 2.61 12.78 11.33
N ASP A 60 3.62 12.38 12.11
CA ASP A 60 4.94 12.98 12.18
C ASP A 60 6.00 11.88 12.38
N PRO A 61 6.46 11.27 11.27
CA PRO A 61 7.50 10.24 11.31
C PRO A 61 8.82 10.73 11.91
N GLU A 62 9.14 12.02 11.78
CA GLU A 62 10.40 12.59 12.24
C GLU A 62 10.40 12.80 13.76
N ALA A 63 9.29 13.27 14.34
CA ALA A 63 9.12 13.32 15.79
C ALA A 63 9.17 11.91 16.39
N TYR A 64 8.52 10.94 15.77
CA TYR A 64 8.61 9.53 16.17
C TYR A 64 10.07 9.06 16.17
N GLN A 65 10.80 9.27 15.07
CA GLN A 65 12.18 8.81 14.93
C GLN A 65 13.11 9.42 15.99
N ARG A 66 12.93 10.70 16.32
CA ARG A 66 13.72 11.39 17.37
C ARG A 66 13.47 10.83 18.76
N GLN A 67 12.24 10.44 19.07
CA GLN A 67 11.86 10.00 20.42
C GLN A 67 12.05 8.49 20.63
N TYR A 68 11.74 7.68 19.63
CA TYR A 68 11.62 6.22 19.77
C TYR A 68 12.56 5.43 18.84
N GLY A 69 13.19 6.07 17.86
CA GLY A 69 13.99 5.38 16.85
C GLY A 69 15.17 4.59 17.41
N GLU A 70 15.85 5.10 18.44
CA GLU A 70 16.96 4.38 19.11
C GLU A 70 16.48 3.15 19.88
N MET A 71 15.25 3.18 20.40
CA MET A 71 14.67 2.04 21.10
C MET A 71 14.25 0.94 20.14
N ASP A 72 13.68 1.31 18.98
CA ASP A 72 13.37 0.36 17.91
C ASP A 72 14.62 -0.35 17.39
N LYS A 73 15.75 0.36 17.23
CA LYS A 73 17.04 -0.23 16.85
C LYS A 73 17.51 -1.27 17.87
N LYS A 74 17.55 -0.91 19.16
CA LYS A 74 17.94 -1.83 20.24
C LYS A 74 17.04 -3.06 20.32
N TYR A 75 15.74 -2.89 20.07
CA TYR A 75 14.79 -3.99 20.02
C TYR A 75 15.11 -4.97 18.88
N LEU A 76 15.40 -4.46 17.69
CA LEU A 76 15.78 -5.26 16.52
C LEU A 76 17.12 -5.99 16.75
N GLU A 77 18.11 -5.30 17.33
CA GLU A 77 19.39 -5.89 17.72
C GLU A 77 19.18 -7.05 18.71
N ALA A 78 18.39 -6.86 19.75
CA ALA A 78 18.09 -7.90 20.73
C ALA A 78 17.32 -9.10 20.13
N GLN A 79 16.40 -8.85 19.18
CA GLN A 79 15.74 -9.93 18.45
C GLN A 79 16.72 -10.71 17.55
N SER A 80 17.63 -10.01 16.88
CA SER A 80 18.61 -10.65 15.99
C SER A 80 19.55 -11.59 16.75
N GLN A 81 19.92 -11.24 17.98
CA GLN A 81 20.74 -12.06 18.86
C GLN A 81 19.98 -13.32 19.33
N LYS A 82 18.71 -13.17 19.75
CA LYS A 82 17.87 -14.32 20.13
C LYS A 82 17.65 -15.32 19.00
N GLY A 83 17.58 -14.86 17.76
CA GLY A 83 17.46 -15.74 16.59
C GLY A 83 18.74 -16.52 16.29
N GLN A 84 19.90 -16.03 16.70
CA GLN A 84 21.19 -16.71 16.53
C GLN A 84 21.47 -17.73 17.64
N ASP A 85 21.02 -17.46 18.87
CA ASP A 85 21.22 -18.35 20.02
C ASP A 85 20.24 -19.55 20.07
N GLY A 86 19.26 -19.61 19.16
CA GLY A 86 18.15 -20.58 19.16
C GLY A 86 18.26 -21.73 18.15
N GLU A 87 19.27 -21.74 17.28
CA GLU A 87 19.48 -22.81 16.29
C GLU A 87 20.67 -23.68 16.75
N PRO A 88 20.44 -24.89 17.31
CA PRO A 88 21.52 -25.86 17.49
C PRO A 88 21.86 -26.48 16.13
N ASP A 89 23.14 -26.48 15.77
CA ASP A 89 23.71 -27.20 14.62
C ASP A 89 23.31 -28.69 14.57
#